data_AF-A0A959FZD0-F1
#
_entry.id   AF-A0A959FZD0-F1
#
_cell.length_a   1.000
_cell.length_b   1.000
_cell.length_c   1.000
_cell.angle_alpha   90.00
_cell.angle_beta   90.00
_cell.angle_gamma   90.00
#
_symmetry.space_group_name_H-M   'P 1'
#
loop_
_entity.id
_entity.type
_entity.pdbx_description
1 polymer ?
#
loop_
_entity_poly.entity_id
_entity_poly.type
_entity_poly.pdbx_seq_one_letter_code
_entity_poly.pdbx_strand_id
1 'polypeptide(L)'
;MQFLYPTFLFALAALAIPIIIHLFYFRRFKRVYFTNVRFLKAVKEETSARSRLRNLLVLLMRCLALTFLVFAFAQPFIPLDVKVKTGRKTVGVYVDNSFSMNAESEEVPLLELAKRRAREIVEAYSEEDEFQLLTNDLEGRHQRLVSKEDMISLIQEVETSPVVRPLTQILARQEQVLNQGSGNNQVSYLISDFQRTTCDLETYQDTTTELNLVPLQAVQANNISIDSIWFEAPVQMINQTNRLLVKVNNLTDNVADNIRLTLNYAGQVKPMGSLEVPASGYVVDTVPITILRTGWQKASVQITDFPIRFDDTAFFAFNVATEIKVLSVNEGAPNRFLDAAFRGIQYFKLSNQPMSGLDYSGIPSHQLVVLSEPTA
;
A
#
# COMPACT_ATOMS: atom_id res chain seq x y z
N MET A 1 6.37 -7.69 -40.58
CA MET A 1 5.12 -8.32 -40.09
C MET A 1 5.19 -9.78 -40.48
N GLN A 2 5.07 -10.67 -39.50
CA GLN A 2 5.05 -12.12 -39.70
C GLN A 2 3.64 -12.63 -39.42
N PHE A 3 3.28 -13.81 -39.94
CA PHE A 3 1.97 -14.43 -39.74
C PHE A 3 2.17 -15.75 -39.00
N LEU A 4 1.37 -16.01 -37.97
CA LEU A 4 1.48 -17.26 -37.22
C LEU A 4 1.05 -18.48 -38.05
N TYR A 5 0.04 -18.29 -38.91
CA TYR A 5 -0.46 -19.32 -39.81
C TYR A 5 -0.47 -18.82 -41.27
N PRO A 6 0.68 -18.81 -41.95
CA PRO A 6 0.81 -18.23 -43.29
C PRO A 6 0.00 -18.97 -44.37
N THR A 7 -0.38 -20.23 -44.12
CA THR A 7 -1.20 -21.04 -45.04
C THR A 7 -2.60 -20.49 -45.24
N PHE A 8 -3.17 -19.76 -44.26
CA PHE A 8 -4.50 -19.16 -44.40
C PHE A 8 -4.54 -18.03 -45.44
N LEU A 9 -3.40 -17.44 -45.83
CA LEU A 9 -3.37 -16.45 -46.90
C LEU A 9 -3.84 -16.99 -48.25
N PHE A 10 -3.73 -18.30 -48.51
CA PHE A 10 -4.31 -18.91 -49.71
C PHE A 10 -5.83 -18.79 -49.77
N ALA A 11 -6.50 -18.64 -48.62
CA ALA A 11 -7.96 -18.41 -48.56
C ALA A 11 -8.36 -17.04 -49.13
N LEU A 12 -7.43 -16.09 -49.36
CA LEU A 12 -7.71 -14.86 -50.10
C LEU A 12 -8.21 -15.13 -51.52
N ALA A 13 -7.92 -16.31 -52.11
CA ALA A 13 -8.49 -16.72 -53.38
C ALA A 13 -10.04 -16.73 -53.36
N ALA A 14 -10.67 -16.91 -52.18
CA ALA A 14 -12.11 -16.85 -52.02
C ALA A 14 -12.71 -15.45 -52.31
N LEU A 15 -11.90 -14.39 -52.31
CA LEU A 15 -12.32 -13.04 -52.75
C LEU A 15 -12.78 -13.02 -54.21
N ALA A 16 -12.37 -14.00 -55.03
CA ALA A 16 -12.85 -14.13 -56.40
C ALA A 16 -14.37 -14.37 -56.46
N ILE A 17 -14.97 -15.02 -55.46
CA ILE A 17 -16.40 -15.37 -55.44
C ILE A 17 -17.31 -14.12 -55.51
N PRO A 18 -17.25 -13.16 -54.57
CA PRO A 18 -18.08 -11.96 -54.63
C PRO A 18 -17.81 -11.09 -55.85
N ILE A 19 -16.56 -11.07 -56.34
CA ILE A 19 -16.17 -10.33 -57.55
C ILE A 19 -16.82 -10.95 -58.79
N ILE A 20 -16.73 -12.27 -58.96
CA ILE A 20 -17.34 -13.00 -60.08
C ILE A 20 -18.87 -12.85 -60.05
N ILE A 21 -19.50 -13.01 -58.87
CA ILE A 21 -20.96 -12.83 -58.73
C ILE A 21 -21.38 -11.39 -59.06
N HIS A 22 -20.57 -10.38 -58.72
CA HIS A 22 -20.87 -9.00 -59.06
C HIS A 22 -20.71 -8.70 -60.55
N LEU A 23 -19.68 -9.24 -61.19
CA LEU A 23 -19.42 -9.07 -62.62
C LEU A 23 -20.47 -9.80 -63.47
N PHE A 24 -20.84 -11.02 -63.08
CA PHE A 24 -21.86 -11.82 -63.74
C PHE A 24 -23.23 -11.55 -63.14
N TYR A 25 -23.80 -10.42 -63.52
CA TYR A 25 -25.18 -10.06 -63.19
C TYR A 25 -26.16 -10.98 -63.95
N PHE A 26 -26.51 -12.13 -63.38
CA PHE A 26 -27.47 -13.10 -63.94
C PHE A 26 -28.93 -12.61 -63.90
N ARG A 27 -29.21 -11.37 -64.31
CA ARG A 27 -30.59 -10.87 -64.44
C ARG A 27 -31.14 -11.14 -65.84
N ARG A 28 -32.18 -11.98 -65.93
CA ARG A 28 -33.06 -12.03 -67.10
C ARG A 28 -34.02 -10.86 -67.05
N PHE A 29 -33.83 -9.86 -67.91
CA PHE A 29 -34.76 -8.75 -68.01
C PHE A 29 -36.02 -9.20 -68.76
N LYS A 30 -37.18 -9.25 -68.08
CA LYS A 30 -38.50 -9.37 -68.75
C LYS A 30 -38.83 -8.03 -69.40
N ARG A 31 -39.06 -8.05 -70.72
CA ARG A 31 -39.49 -6.86 -71.48
C ARG A 31 -41.00 -6.69 -71.29
N VAL A 32 -41.43 -5.50 -70.89
CA VAL A 32 -42.85 -5.11 -70.78
C VAL A 32 -43.04 -3.85 -71.63
N TYR A 33 -44.07 -3.82 -72.48
CA TYR A 33 -44.37 -2.69 -73.34
C TYR A 33 -45.11 -1.61 -72.54
N PHE A 34 -44.63 -0.36 -72.60
CA PHE A 34 -45.21 0.78 -71.89
C PHE A 34 -45.21 2.02 -72.80
N THR A 35 -46.30 2.77 -72.80
CA THR A 35 -46.62 3.78 -73.83
C THR A 35 -45.93 5.14 -73.64
N ASN A 36 -45.33 5.44 -72.48
CA ASN A 36 -44.68 6.74 -72.24
C ASN A 36 -43.30 6.60 -71.54
N VAL A 37 -42.24 6.38 -72.33
CA VAL A 37 -40.86 6.10 -71.86
C VAL A 37 -40.00 7.34 -71.60
N ARG A 38 -40.45 8.54 -72.00
CA ARG A 38 -39.63 9.77 -71.93
C ARG A 38 -39.33 10.20 -70.48
N PHE A 39 -40.33 10.13 -69.61
CA PHE A 39 -40.17 10.44 -68.17
C PHE A 39 -39.41 9.34 -67.41
N LEU A 40 -39.54 8.06 -67.80
CA LEU A 40 -38.80 6.95 -67.17
C LEU A 40 -37.30 6.97 -67.51
N LYS A 41 -36.89 7.47 -68.68
CA LYS A 41 -35.48 7.47 -69.10
C LYS A 41 -34.63 8.46 -68.29
N ALA A 42 -35.16 9.66 -67.99
CA ALA A 42 -34.49 10.67 -67.19
C ALA A 42 -34.29 10.22 -65.73
N VAL A 43 -35.33 9.64 -65.10
CA VAL A 43 -35.23 9.09 -63.73
C VAL A 43 -34.27 7.90 -63.66
N LYS A 44 -34.21 7.08 -64.72
CA LYS A 44 -33.30 5.92 -64.81
C LYS A 44 -31.83 6.31 -64.90
N GLU A 45 -31.47 7.42 -65.55
CA GLU A 45 -30.08 7.89 -65.62
C GLU A 45 -29.58 8.36 -64.25
N GLU A 46 -30.33 9.19 -63.51
CA GLU A 46 -29.97 9.65 -62.16
C GLU A 46 -29.90 8.51 -61.13
N THR A 47 -30.89 7.60 -61.13
CA THR A 47 -30.88 6.44 -60.22
C THR A 47 -29.79 5.42 -60.55
N SER A 48 -29.34 5.33 -61.82
CA SER A 48 -28.30 4.39 -62.23
C SER A 48 -26.93 4.75 -61.68
N ALA A 49 -26.55 6.03 -61.63
CA ALA A 49 -25.25 6.47 -61.11
C ALA A 49 -25.13 6.21 -59.59
N ARG A 50 -26.16 6.59 -58.83
CA ARG A 50 -26.22 6.35 -57.38
C ARG A 50 -26.29 4.86 -57.04
N SER A 51 -27.03 4.07 -57.82
CA SER A 51 -27.08 2.62 -57.67
C SER A 51 -25.74 1.95 -57.99
N ARG A 52 -25.03 2.40 -59.04
CA ARG A 52 -23.71 1.88 -59.42
C ARG A 52 -22.66 2.15 -58.33
N LEU A 53 -22.64 3.36 -57.75
CA LEU A 53 -21.75 3.68 -56.63
C LEU A 53 -22.07 2.85 -55.38
N ARG A 54 -23.35 2.73 -55.01
CA ARG A 54 -23.78 1.88 -53.88
C ARG A 54 -23.37 0.42 -54.08
N ASN A 55 -23.56 -0.11 -55.29
CA ASN A 55 -23.20 -1.49 -55.61
C ASN A 55 -21.67 -1.73 -55.53
N LEU A 56 -20.86 -0.74 -55.94
CA LEU A 56 -19.41 -0.81 -55.82
C LEU A 56 -18.96 -0.76 -54.35
N LEU A 57 -19.54 0.13 -53.54
CA LEU A 57 -19.24 0.21 -52.10
C LEU A 57 -19.65 -1.08 -51.37
N VAL A 58 -20.81 -1.66 -51.70
CA VAL A 58 -21.24 -2.94 -51.11
C VAL A 58 -20.31 -4.08 -51.51
N LEU A 59 -19.82 -4.10 -52.76
CA LEU A 59 -18.81 -5.08 -53.18
C LEU A 59 -17.52 -4.91 -52.39
N LEU A 60 -17.02 -3.67 -52.27
CA LEU A 60 -15.82 -3.35 -51.52
C LEU A 60 -15.93 -3.82 -50.05
N MET A 61 -17.05 -3.52 -49.39
CA MET A 61 -17.28 -3.93 -48.00
C MET A 61 -17.34 -5.47 -47.84
N ARG A 62 -17.92 -6.19 -48.82
CA ARG A 62 -17.91 -7.67 -48.82
C ARG A 62 -16.51 -8.23 -48.97
N CYS A 63 -15.71 -7.65 -49.86
CA CYS A 63 -14.31 -8.05 -50.02
C CYS A 63 -13.51 -7.75 -48.75
N LEU A 64 -13.63 -6.55 -48.18
CA LEU A 64 -12.94 -6.18 -46.93
C LEU A 64 -13.32 -7.08 -45.76
N ALA A 65 -14.61 -7.44 -45.62
CA ALA A 65 -15.06 -8.36 -44.57
C ALA A 65 -14.39 -9.74 -44.68
N LEU A 66 -14.29 -10.29 -45.90
CA LEU A 66 -13.57 -11.53 -46.17
C LEU A 66 -12.07 -11.38 -45.92
N THR A 67 -11.45 -10.28 -46.34
CA THR A 67 -10.02 -10.02 -46.09
C THR A 67 -9.71 -9.95 -44.60
N PHE A 68 -10.51 -9.24 -43.80
CA PHE A 68 -10.33 -9.16 -42.36
C PHE A 68 -10.58 -10.50 -41.67
N LEU A 69 -11.54 -11.29 -42.16
CA LEU A 69 -11.76 -12.65 -41.67
C LEU A 69 -10.53 -13.53 -41.90
N VAL A 70 -9.94 -13.48 -43.09
CA VAL A 70 -8.71 -14.23 -43.39
C VAL A 70 -7.55 -13.74 -42.53
N PHE A 71 -7.40 -12.43 -42.31
CA PHE A 71 -6.37 -11.90 -41.41
C PHE A 71 -6.60 -12.27 -39.94
N ALA A 72 -7.84 -12.37 -39.48
CA ALA A 72 -8.14 -12.84 -38.13
C ALA A 72 -7.63 -14.27 -37.91
N PHE A 73 -7.74 -15.15 -38.91
CA PHE A 73 -7.19 -16.51 -38.86
C PHE A 73 -5.68 -16.58 -39.13
N ALA A 74 -5.13 -15.69 -39.96
CA ALA A 74 -3.70 -15.64 -40.24
C ALA A 74 -2.87 -15.08 -39.07
N GLN A 75 -3.52 -14.36 -38.13
CA GLN A 75 -2.92 -13.72 -36.95
C GLN A 75 -1.61 -12.97 -37.29
N PRO A 76 -1.68 -11.82 -37.98
CA PRO A 76 -0.52 -11.00 -38.24
C PRO A 76 0.04 -10.46 -36.92
N PHE A 77 1.32 -10.69 -36.68
CA PHE A 77 2.05 -10.10 -35.58
C PHE A 77 3.24 -9.30 -36.09
N ILE A 78 3.59 -8.25 -35.36
CA ILE A 78 4.82 -7.51 -35.57
C ILE A 78 5.81 -8.15 -34.60
N PRO A 79 6.81 -8.92 -35.07
CA PRO A 79 7.88 -9.34 -34.18
C PRO A 79 8.53 -8.07 -33.64
N LEU A 80 8.40 -7.85 -32.33
CA LEU A 80 9.26 -6.91 -31.63
C LEU A 80 10.66 -7.45 -31.83
N ASP A 81 11.49 -6.68 -32.52
CA ASP A 81 12.93 -6.94 -32.63
C ASP A 81 13.51 -6.65 -31.24
N VAL A 82 13.22 -7.53 -30.28
CA VAL A 82 13.98 -7.63 -29.05
C VAL A 82 15.32 -8.16 -29.53
N LYS A 83 16.17 -7.24 -30.00
CA LYS A 83 17.60 -7.50 -30.07
C LYS A 83 17.95 -7.99 -28.69
N VAL A 84 18.11 -9.31 -28.56
CA VAL A 84 18.83 -9.90 -27.43
C VAL A 84 20.18 -9.22 -27.54
N LYS A 85 20.37 -8.16 -26.74
CA LYS A 85 21.59 -7.39 -26.71
C LYS A 85 22.64 -8.34 -26.14
N THR A 86 23.31 -9.06 -27.03
CA THR A 86 24.40 -9.98 -26.73
C THR A 86 25.61 -9.14 -26.35
N GLY A 87 26.01 -9.24 -25.08
CA GLY A 87 27.10 -8.49 -24.47
C GLY A 87 27.03 -8.64 -22.96
N ARG A 88 28.12 -8.27 -22.26
CA ARG A 88 28.13 -8.20 -20.79
C ARG A 88 26.99 -7.31 -20.31
N LYS A 89 26.28 -7.80 -19.30
CA LYS A 89 25.15 -7.11 -18.70
C LYS A 89 25.58 -6.52 -17.36
N THR A 90 24.96 -5.40 -17.03
CA THR A 90 25.09 -4.79 -15.72
C THR A 90 23.73 -4.85 -15.06
N VAL A 91 23.64 -5.57 -13.93
CA VAL A 91 22.37 -5.96 -13.30
C VAL A 91 22.24 -5.31 -11.93
N GLY A 92 21.24 -4.46 -11.77
CA GLY A 92 20.89 -3.86 -10.49
C GLY A 92 19.81 -4.70 -9.82
N VAL A 93 20.03 -5.17 -8.60
CA VAL A 93 19.03 -5.89 -7.81
C VAL A 93 18.76 -5.10 -6.55
N TYR A 94 17.52 -4.63 -6.41
CA TYR A 94 17.02 -4.06 -5.18
C TYR A 94 16.26 -5.13 -4.39
N VAL A 95 16.64 -5.28 -3.12
CA VAL A 95 15.92 -6.10 -2.15
C VAL A 95 15.33 -5.17 -1.11
N ASP A 96 14.01 -5.09 -1.08
CA ASP A 96 13.31 -4.41 0.00
C ASP A 96 13.56 -5.17 1.31
N ASN A 97 14.10 -4.45 2.29
CA ASN A 97 14.38 -4.97 3.63
C ASN A 97 13.61 -4.21 4.71
N SER A 98 12.53 -3.51 4.35
CA SER A 98 11.67 -2.83 5.31
C SER A 98 10.91 -3.81 6.22
N PHE A 99 10.35 -3.31 7.32
CA PHE A 99 9.62 -4.17 8.27
C PHE A 99 8.39 -4.88 7.71
N SER A 100 7.78 -4.39 6.61
CA SER A 100 6.67 -5.10 5.97
C SER A 100 7.13 -6.44 5.36
N MET A 101 8.42 -6.57 5.04
CA MET A 101 9.03 -7.79 4.53
C MET A 101 9.22 -8.88 5.61
N ASN A 102 8.87 -8.60 6.87
CA ASN A 102 8.75 -9.61 7.92
C ASN A 102 7.41 -10.36 7.89
N ALA A 103 6.45 -9.93 7.07
CA ALA A 103 5.24 -10.70 6.86
C ALA A 103 5.59 -12.10 6.31
N GLU A 104 4.75 -13.08 6.58
CA GLU A 104 4.98 -14.46 6.14
C GLU A 104 4.19 -14.78 4.86
N SER A 105 4.83 -15.53 3.97
CA SER A 105 4.19 -16.22 2.86
C SER A 105 4.48 -17.71 2.99
N GLU A 106 3.45 -18.54 3.11
CA GLU A 106 3.57 -20.00 3.16
C GLU A 106 4.66 -20.48 4.17
N GLU A 107 4.71 -19.86 5.36
CA GLU A 107 5.63 -20.17 6.49
C GLU A 107 7.08 -19.63 6.38
N VAL A 108 7.38 -18.79 5.39
CA VAL A 108 8.69 -18.11 5.28
C VAL A 108 8.52 -16.59 5.26
N PRO A 109 9.34 -15.81 5.99
CA PRO A 109 9.33 -14.34 5.88
C PRO A 109 9.57 -13.87 4.45
N LEU A 110 8.87 -12.82 4.02
CA LEU A 110 9.00 -12.25 2.67
C LEU A 110 10.44 -11.84 2.36
N LEU A 111 11.21 -11.38 3.35
CA LEU A 111 12.62 -11.04 3.15
C LEU A 111 13.47 -12.26 2.74
N GLU A 112 13.24 -13.42 3.35
CA GLU A 112 13.96 -14.65 2.98
C GLU A 112 13.54 -15.15 1.60
N LEU A 113 12.25 -14.99 1.26
CA LEU A 113 11.77 -15.20 -0.10
C LEU A 113 12.44 -14.23 -1.09
N ALA A 114 12.58 -12.95 -0.73
CA ALA A 114 13.24 -11.93 -1.54
C ALA A 114 14.71 -12.26 -1.79
N LYS A 115 15.45 -12.68 -0.75
CA LYS A 115 16.83 -13.14 -0.84
C LYS A 115 16.97 -14.36 -1.76
N ARG A 116 16.03 -15.31 -1.67
CA ARG A 116 15.98 -16.46 -2.59
C ARG A 116 15.75 -16.03 -4.03
N ARG A 117 14.77 -15.15 -4.30
CA ARG A 117 14.51 -14.61 -5.64
C ARG A 117 15.69 -13.83 -6.19
N ALA A 118 16.33 -13.00 -5.37
CA ALA A 118 17.54 -12.27 -5.75
C ALA A 118 18.66 -13.22 -6.17
N ARG A 119 18.85 -14.32 -5.43
CA ARG A 119 19.82 -15.36 -5.77
C ARG A 119 19.47 -16.06 -7.09
N GLU A 120 18.22 -16.49 -7.27
CA GLU A 120 17.74 -17.11 -8.52
C GLU A 120 17.98 -16.18 -9.74
N ILE A 121 17.74 -14.87 -9.57
CA ILE A 121 18.02 -13.88 -10.60
C ILE A 121 19.52 -13.85 -10.91
N VAL A 122 20.38 -13.69 -9.90
CA VAL A 122 21.83 -13.62 -10.08
C VAL A 122 22.40 -14.91 -10.71
N GLU A 123 21.87 -16.08 -10.34
CA GLU A 123 22.27 -17.38 -10.88
C GLU A 123 21.95 -17.55 -12.37
N ALA A 124 20.90 -16.89 -12.87
CA ALA A 124 20.50 -16.95 -14.29
C ALA A 124 21.44 -16.17 -15.23
N TYR A 125 22.32 -15.33 -14.69
CA TYR A 125 23.30 -14.53 -15.43
C TYR A 125 24.68 -15.18 -15.45
N SER A 126 25.52 -14.73 -16.38
CA SER A 126 26.86 -15.29 -16.61
C SER A 126 27.86 -14.79 -15.56
N GLU A 127 28.97 -15.53 -15.40
CA GLU A 127 30.07 -15.14 -14.49
C GLU A 127 30.80 -13.84 -14.92
N GLU A 128 30.62 -13.42 -16.17
CA GLU A 128 31.22 -12.19 -16.71
C GLU A 128 30.35 -10.94 -16.51
N ASP A 129 29.13 -11.11 -16.00
CA ASP A 129 28.20 -10.01 -15.75
C ASP A 129 28.53 -9.30 -14.42
N GLU A 130 28.20 -8.01 -14.36
CA GLU A 130 28.47 -7.15 -13.21
C GLU A 130 27.17 -6.87 -12.45
N PHE A 131 27.18 -6.98 -11.12
CA PHE A 131 25.97 -6.86 -10.30
C PHE A 131 26.06 -5.70 -9.31
N GLN A 132 24.91 -5.14 -8.96
CA GLN A 132 24.77 -4.19 -7.85
C GLN A 132 23.64 -4.67 -6.93
N LEU A 133 23.91 -4.75 -5.62
CA LEU A 133 22.87 -4.87 -4.61
C LEU A 133 22.48 -3.48 -4.11
N LEU A 134 21.19 -3.21 -3.96
CA LEU A 134 20.67 -2.11 -3.16
C LEU A 134 19.65 -2.61 -2.14
N THR A 135 19.61 -1.94 -1.00
CA THR A 135 18.63 -2.10 0.09
C THR A 135 18.13 -0.72 0.51
N ASN A 136 17.16 -0.64 1.44
CA ASN A 136 16.70 0.67 1.94
C ASN A 136 17.80 1.45 2.68
N ASP A 137 18.84 0.79 3.18
CA ASP A 137 19.94 1.44 3.90
C ASP A 137 20.93 2.18 2.99
N LEU A 138 21.00 1.83 1.71
CA LEU A 138 21.92 2.41 0.72
C LEU A 138 23.40 2.45 1.19
N GLU A 139 23.86 1.37 1.83
CA GLU A 139 25.19 1.27 2.39
C GLU A 139 26.30 1.58 1.37
N GLY A 140 27.45 2.09 1.83
CA GLY A 140 28.59 2.42 0.96
C GLY A 140 29.06 1.24 0.10
N ARG A 141 29.02 0.02 0.64
CA ARG A 141 29.36 -1.22 -0.07
C ARG A 141 28.42 -1.56 -1.22
N HIS A 142 27.19 -1.03 -1.21
CA HIS A 142 26.15 -1.20 -2.23
C HIS A 142 26.28 -0.20 -3.41
N GLN A 143 27.31 0.67 -3.39
CA GLN A 143 27.51 1.73 -4.39
C GLN A 143 28.50 1.35 -5.50
N ARG A 144 28.84 0.06 -5.62
CA ARG A 144 29.80 -0.45 -6.61
C ARG A 144 29.26 -1.68 -7.30
N LEU A 145 29.80 -1.96 -8.48
CA LEU A 145 29.59 -3.22 -9.16
C LEU A 145 30.46 -4.31 -8.53
N VAL A 146 29.90 -5.51 -8.43
CA VAL A 146 30.52 -6.69 -7.82
C VAL A 146 30.38 -7.90 -8.74
N SER A 147 31.22 -8.91 -8.50
CA SER A 147 31.11 -10.20 -9.17
C SER A 147 29.87 -10.96 -8.71
N LYS A 148 29.52 -12.02 -9.43
CA LYS A 148 28.42 -12.92 -9.07
C LYS A 148 28.59 -13.54 -7.68
N GLU A 149 29.79 -13.99 -7.34
CA GLU A 149 30.11 -14.62 -6.04
C GLU A 149 29.97 -13.62 -4.88
N ASP A 150 30.51 -12.41 -5.06
CA ASP A 150 30.38 -11.32 -4.08
C ASP A 150 28.90 -10.92 -3.90
N MET A 151 28.13 -10.85 -5.00
CA MET A 151 26.71 -10.54 -4.97
C MET A 151 25.90 -11.54 -4.15
N ILE A 152 26.15 -12.84 -4.34
CA ILE A 152 25.47 -13.91 -3.58
C ILE A 152 25.76 -13.77 -2.08
N SER A 153 27.00 -13.42 -1.72
CA SER A 153 27.41 -13.18 -0.32
C SER A 153 26.69 -11.95 0.24
N LEU A 154 26.66 -10.84 -0.49
CA LEU A 154 25.95 -9.62 -0.07
C LEU A 154 24.44 -9.85 0.13
N ILE A 155 23.80 -10.63 -0.75
CA ILE A 155 22.37 -10.99 -0.61
C ILE A 155 22.12 -11.74 0.71
N GLN A 156 23.03 -12.62 1.12
CA GLN A 156 22.87 -13.40 2.35
C GLN A 156 22.93 -12.52 3.60
N GLU A 157 23.74 -11.47 3.57
CA GLU A 157 23.95 -10.51 4.67
C GLU A 157 22.82 -9.48 4.81
N VAL A 158 21.81 -9.47 3.92
CA VAL A 158 20.68 -8.54 4.03
C VAL A 158 19.86 -8.87 5.27
N GLU A 159 19.76 -7.88 6.16
CA GLU A 159 18.94 -7.88 7.38
C GLU A 159 17.80 -6.85 7.26
N THR A 160 16.79 -7.01 8.11
CA THR A 160 15.64 -6.09 8.20
C THR A 160 16.06 -4.72 8.70
N SER A 161 15.52 -3.66 8.12
CA SER A 161 15.78 -2.27 8.47
C SER A 161 14.48 -1.49 8.71
N PRO A 162 14.44 -0.54 9.66
CA PRO A 162 13.32 0.39 9.82
C PRO A 162 13.27 1.45 8.70
N VAL A 163 14.31 1.56 7.87
CA VAL A 163 14.39 2.58 6.83
C VAL A 163 13.49 2.20 5.66
N VAL A 164 12.73 3.18 5.17
CA VAL A 164 11.83 3.04 4.03
C VAL A 164 12.12 4.15 3.03
N ARG A 165 12.13 3.84 1.73
CA ARG A 165 12.40 4.80 0.66
C ARG A 165 11.40 4.68 -0.50
N PRO A 166 11.10 5.78 -1.20
CA PRO A 166 10.38 5.72 -2.46
C PRO A 166 11.18 4.94 -3.51
N LEU A 167 10.50 4.14 -4.33
CA LEU A 167 11.14 3.30 -5.35
C LEU A 167 11.84 4.13 -6.44
N THR A 168 11.35 5.33 -6.74
CA THR A 168 12.04 6.26 -7.67
C THR A 168 13.45 6.63 -7.19
N GLN A 169 13.65 6.79 -5.88
CA GLN A 169 14.97 7.09 -5.31
C GLN A 169 15.92 5.90 -5.48
N ILE A 170 15.41 4.68 -5.29
CA ILE A 170 16.16 3.44 -5.50
C ILE A 170 16.57 3.31 -6.96
N LEU A 171 15.63 3.53 -7.90
CA LEU A 171 15.89 3.46 -9.33
C LEU A 171 16.95 4.47 -9.78
N ALA A 172 16.84 5.74 -9.35
CA ALA A 172 17.85 6.75 -9.65
C ALA A 172 19.24 6.34 -9.14
N ARG A 173 19.29 5.64 -8.00
CA ARG A 173 20.54 5.14 -7.44
C ARG A 173 21.10 3.93 -8.19
N GLN A 174 20.24 3.04 -8.69
CA GLN A 174 20.65 1.95 -9.59
C GLN A 174 21.22 2.54 -10.88
N GLU A 175 20.49 3.45 -11.53
CA GLU A 175 20.91 4.07 -12.79
C GLU A 175 22.31 4.70 -12.69
N GLN A 176 22.60 5.40 -11.59
CA GLN A 176 23.91 6.02 -11.37
C GLN A 176 25.08 5.02 -11.38
N VAL A 177 24.88 3.82 -10.84
CA VAL A 177 25.93 2.79 -10.76
C VAL A 177 25.94 1.92 -12.01
N LEU A 178 24.77 1.59 -12.56
CA LEU A 178 24.64 0.88 -13.82
C LEU A 178 25.31 1.61 -14.99
N ASN A 179 25.28 2.96 -14.98
CA ASN A 179 25.96 3.81 -15.96
C ASN A 179 27.50 3.77 -15.86
N GLN A 180 28.06 3.23 -14.78
CA GLN A 180 29.51 3.04 -14.62
C GLN A 180 29.97 1.67 -15.12
N GLY A 181 29.04 0.75 -15.38
CA GLY A 181 29.32 -0.61 -15.81
C GLY A 181 29.87 -0.69 -17.22
N SER A 182 30.60 -1.78 -17.47
CA SER A 182 31.19 -2.03 -18.79
C SER A 182 30.18 -2.58 -19.81
N GLY A 183 28.96 -2.90 -19.35
CA GLY A 183 27.91 -3.52 -20.16
C GLY A 183 27.03 -2.49 -20.89
N ASN A 184 26.77 -2.73 -22.18
CA ASN A 184 25.81 -1.93 -22.97
C ASN A 184 24.34 -2.24 -22.64
N ASN A 185 24.12 -3.08 -21.63
CA ASN A 185 22.83 -3.70 -21.38
C ASN A 185 22.52 -3.71 -19.89
N GLN A 186 21.73 -2.73 -19.47
CA GLN A 186 21.40 -2.46 -18.08
C GLN A 186 20.02 -3.03 -17.75
N VAL A 187 19.96 -3.84 -16.69
CA VAL A 187 18.73 -4.46 -16.21
C VAL A 187 18.57 -4.15 -14.74
N SER A 188 17.42 -3.64 -14.34
CA SER A 188 17.07 -3.34 -12.95
C SER A 188 15.96 -4.27 -12.49
N TYR A 189 16.17 -4.91 -11.35
CA TYR A 189 15.18 -5.71 -10.63
C TYR A 189 14.79 -5.00 -9.34
N LEU A 190 13.49 -4.88 -9.11
CA LEU A 190 12.93 -4.44 -7.84
C LEU A 190 12.16 -5.60 -7.19
N ILE A 191 12.65 -6.09 -6.05
CA ILE A 191 12.04 -7.18 -5.29
C ILE A 191 11.46 -6.58 -4.01
N SER A 192 10.13 -6.50 -3.92
CA SER A 192 9.40 -5.83 -2.83
C SER A 192 7.97 -6.37 -2.75
N ASP A 193 7.29 -6.07 -1.64
CA ASP A 193 5.85 -6.21 -1.50
C ASP A 193 5.06 -5.02 -2.10
N PHE A 194 5.76 -3.99 -2.61
CA PHE A 194 5.21 -2.82 -3.30
C PHE A 194 4.12 -2.10 -2.50
N GLN A 195 4.36 -1.88 -1.20
CA GLN A 195 3.46 -1.11 -0.35
C GLN A 195 3.06 0.22 -1.00
N ARG A 196 1.79 0.62 -0.84
CA ARG A 196 1.25 1.85 -1.42
C ARG A 196 2.00 3.11 -1.00
N THR A 197 2.62 3.09 0.17
CA THR A 197 3.39 4.21 0.73
C THR A 197 4.76 4.39 0.07
N THR A 198 5.31 3.35 -0.57
CA THR A 198 6.65 3.35 -1.18
C THR A 198 6.61 3.29 -2.70
N CYS A 199 5.55 2.73 -3.28
CA CYS A 199 5.41 2.57 -4.72
C CYS A 199 4.98 3.88 -5.41
N ASP A 200 5.95 4.60 -5.95
CA ASP A 200 5.78 5.88 -6.66
C ASP A 200 6.17 5.80 -8.16
N LEU A 201 6.02 4.62 -8.75
CA LEU A 201 6.47 4.31 -10.11
C LEU A 201 5.58 4.85 -11.23
N GLU A 202 4.42 5.44 -10.91
CA GLU A 202 3.45 5.94 -11.91
C GLU A 202 4.04 7.01 -12.86
N THR A 203 5.04 7.76 -12.38
CA THR A 203 5.70 8.85 -13.15
C THR A 203 7.04 8.41 -13.75
N TYR A 204 7.49 7.16 -13.53
CA TYR A 204 8.79 6.71 -14.02
C TYR A 204 8.77 6.50 -15.54
N GLN A 205 9.58 7.28 -16.26
CA GLN A 205 9.75 7.17 -17.71
C GLN A 205 11.24 7.03 -18.03
N ASP A 206 11.69 5.79 -18.16
CA ASP A 206 12.99 5.47 -18.75
C ASP A 206 12.81 4.30 -19.73
N THR A 207 13.31 4.46 -20.94
CA THR A 207 13.28 3.44 -22.00
C THR A 207 14.65 2.80 -22.23
N THR A 208 15.68 3.26 -21.51
CA THR A 208 17.07 2.83 -21.72
C THR A 208 17.45 1.63 -20.85
N THR A 209 16.90 1.56 -19.63
CA THR A 209 17.07 0.45 -18.69
C THR A 209 15.88 -0.52 -18.76
N GLU A 210 16.15 -1.83 -18.79
CA GLU A 210 15.10 -2.84 -18.65
C GLU A 210 14.68 -2.95 -17.17
N LEU A 211 13.47 -2.55 -16.83
CA LEU A 211 12.93 -2.61 -15.47
C LEU A 211 12.04 -3.84 -15.27
N ASN A 212 12.42 -4.70 -14.32
CA ASN A 212 11.69 -5.89 -13.93
C ASN A 212 11.19 -5.76 -12.48
N LEU A 213 9.88 -5.86 -12.30
CA LEU A 213 9.24 -5.82 -10.97
C LEU A 213 8.93 -7.24 -10.50
N VAL A 214 9.37 -7.58 -9.30
CA VAL A 214 9.21 -8.91 -8.70
C VAL A 214 8.36 -8.76 -7.43
N PRO A 215 7.02 -8.76 -7.56
CA PRO A 215 6.13 -8.57 -6.42
C PRO A 215 6.11 -9.80 -5.51
N LEU A 216 6.20 -9.56 -4.21
CA LEU A 216 6.03 -10.56 -3.17
C LEU A 216 4.72 -10.30 -2.42
N GLN A 217 3.88 -11.32 -2.26
CA GLN A 217 2.59 -11.17 -1.59
C GLN A 217 2.58 -12.01 -0.31
N ALA A 218 2.20 -11.40 0.81
CA ALA A 218 1.90 -12.12 2.03
C ALA A 218 0.54 -12.82 1.90
N VAL A 219 0.45 -14.05 2.42
CA VAL A 219 -0.78 -14.87 2.34
C VAL A 219 -1.80 -14.43 3.40
N GLN A 220 -1.32 -13.90 4.53
CA GLN A 220 -2.16 -13.48 5.65
C GLN A 220 -1.45 -12.39 6.44
N ALA A 221 -1.98 -11.16 6.39
CA ALA A 221 -1.56 -10.09 7.28
C ALA A 221 -2.72 -9.82 8.24
N ASN A 222 -2.69 -10.44 9.43
CA ASN A 222 -3.30 -9.77 10.57
C ASN A 222 -2.54 -8.45 10.77
N ASN A 223 -3.29 -7.38 11.00
CA ASN A 223 -2.74 -6.05 11.18
C ASN A 223 -3.51 -5.36 12.30
N ILE A 224 -3.09 -5.68 13.51
CA ILE A 224 -3.69 -5.22 14.75
C ILE A 224 -2.73 -4.25 15.41
N SER A 225 -3.24 -3.08 15.80
CA SER A 225 -2.40 -2.03 16.39
C SER A 225 -3.02 -1.44 17.64
N ILE A 226 -2.17 -1.01 18.55
CA ILE A 226 -2.60 -0.20 19.71
C ILE A 226 -2.69 1.26 19.24
N ASP A 227 -3.90 1.80 19.22
CA ASP A 227 -4.19 3.16 18.74
C ASP A 227 -3.92 4.21 19.82
N SER A 228 -4.48 4.00 21.01
CA SER A 228 -4.42 4.99 22.08
C SER A 228 -4.58 4.36 23.46
N ILE A 229 -3.94 5.01 24.44
CA ILE A 229 -3.91 4.59 25.85
C ILE A 229 -4.20 5.83 26.71
N TRP A 230 -5.19 5.76 27.59
CA TRP A 230 -5.54 6.86 28.49
C TRP A 230 -6.16 6.37 29.79
N PHE A 231 -6.15 7.18 30.84
CA PHE A 231 -6.86 6.86 32.07
C PHE A 231 -8.33 7.28 31.98
N GLU A 232 -9.23 6.45 32.53
CA GLU A 232 -10.66 6.77 32.64
C GLU A 232 -10.88 8.02 33.52
N ALA A 233 -10.05 8.19 34.56
CA ALA A 233 -10.07 9.35 35.44
C ALA A 233 -8.87 10.28 35.16
N PRO A 234 -9.05 11.61 35.22
CA PRO A 234 -7.99 12.58 34.96
C PRO A 234 -6.88 12.55 36.02
N VAL A 235 -7.23 12.10 37.22
CA VAL A 235 -6.35 12.02 38.37
C VAL A 235 -6.05 10.57 38.68
N GLN A 236 -4.77 10.24 38.75
CA GLN A 236 -4.32 8.91 39.17
C GLN A 236 -4.07 8.90 40.67
N MET A 237 -4.72 7.97 41.38
CA MET A 237 -4.63 7.86 42.84
C MET A 237 -3.65 6.76 43.25
N ILE A 238 -2.82 7.05 44.25
CA ILE A 238 -1.92 6.07 44.86
C ILE A 238 -2.69 5.06 45.71
N ASN A 239 -2.17 3.83 45.79
CA ASN A 239 -2.75 2.71 46.55
C ASN A 239 -4.20 2.36 46.15
N GLN A 240 -4.63 2.79 44.97
CA GLN A 240 -5.93 2.48 44.40
C GLN A 240 -5.75 1.88 43.01
N THR A 241 -6.75 1.14 42.57
CA THR A 241 -6.82 0.65 41.20
C THR A 241 -7.31 1.77 40.30
N ASN A 242 -6.44 2.19 39.39
CA ASN A 242 -6.74 3.15 38.34
C ASN A 242 -7.11 2.38 37.08
N ARG A 243 -8.10 2.86 36.35
CA ARG A 243 -8.61 2.21 35.14
C ARG A 243 -7.94 2.84 33.92
N LEU A 244 -7.11 2.05 33.25
CA LEU A 244 -6.43 2.43 32.02
C LEU A 244 -7.23 1.87 30.83
N LEU A 245 -7.68 2.71 29.93
CA LEU A 245 -8.37 2.33 28.71
C LEU A 245 -7.35 2.17 27.58
N VAL A 246 -7.44 1.05 26.87
CA VAL A 246 -6.58 0.74 25.72
C VAL A 246 -7.47 0.51 24.51
N LYS A 247 -7.29 1.31 23.46
CA LYS A 247 -7.97 1.13 22.18
C LYS A 247 -7.09 0.33 21.23
N VAL A 248 -7.62 -0.77 20.74
CA VAL A 248 -6.99 -1.67 19.77
C VAL A 248 -7.78 -1.63 18.47
N ASN A 249 -7.11 -1.33 17.35
CA ASN A 249 -7.70 -1.30 16.02
C ASN A 249 -7.35 -2.58 15.25
N ASN A 250 -8.29 -3.03 14.44
CA ASN A 250 -8.09 -4.08 13.44
C ASN A 250 -8.20 -3.46 12.05
N LEU A 251 -7.09 -3.47 11.30
CA LEU A 251 -6.99 -2.90 9.97
C LEU A 251 -7.27 -3.93 8.86
N THR A 252 -7.76 -5.10 9.22
CA THR A 252 -8.03 -6.21 8.29
C THR A 252 -9.51 -6.42 8.05
N ASP A 253 -9.83 -7.14 6.98
CA ASP A 253 -11.21 -7.48 6.62
C ASP A 253 -11.77 -8.71 7.38
N ASN A 254 -10.96 -9.33 8.25
CA ASN A 254 -11.36 -10.49 9.05
C ASN A 254 -11.45 -10.11 10.53
N VAL A 255 -12.30 -10.83 11.28
CA VAL A 255 -12.33 -10.71 12.74
C VAL A 255 -11.02 -11.23 13.31
N ALA A 256 -10.43 -10.48 14.24
CA ALA A 256 -9.19 -10.86 14.91
C ALA A 256 -9.51 -11.43 16.29
N ASP A 257 -9.47 -12.76 16.38
CA ASP A 257 -9.76 -13.49 17.61
C ASP A 257 -8.50 -13.72 18.44
N ASN A 258 -8.67 -13.82 19.76
CA ASN A 258 -7.63 -14.22 20.71
C ASN A 258 -6.39 -13.29 20.75
N ILE A 259 -6.59 -11.99 20.55
CA ILE A 259 -5.53 -10.97 20.70
C ILE A 259 -5.21 -10.78 22.18
N ARG A 260 -4.05 -11.22 22.64
CA ARG A 260 -3.69 -11.17 24.06
C ARG A 260 -3.11 -9.82 24.43
N LEU A 261 -3.75 -9.15 25.39
CA LEU A 261 -3.28 -7.88 25.93
C LEU A 261 -2.42 -8.10 27.17
N THR A 262 -1.24 -7.49 27.23
CA THR A 262 -0.30 -7.59 28.34
C THR A 262 0.15 -6.20 28.78
N LEU A 263 0.08 -5.93 30.09
CA LEU A 263 0.58 -4.70 30.69
C LEU A 263 1.94 -4.96 31.34
N ASN A 264 2.94 -4.14 31.03
CA ASN A 264 4.19 -4.08 31.77
C ASN A 264 4.25 -2.76 32.56
N TYR A 265 4.24 -2.88 33.89
CA TYR A 265 4.33 -1.73 34.78
C TYR A 265 5.18 -2.07 36.00
N ALA A 266 6.09 -1.17 36.38
CA ALA A 266 6.98 -1.33 37.53
C ALA A 266 7.78 -2.67 37.54
N GLY A 267 8.15 -3.17 36.35
CA GLY A 267 8.86 -4.45 36.18
C GLY A 267 7.99 -5.70 36.33
N GLN A 268 6.68 -5.53 36.49
CA GLN A 268 5.72 -6.63 36.53
C GLN A 268 4.99 -6.74 35.19
N VAL A 269 4.98 -7.95 34.64
CA VAL A 269 4.23 -8.30 33.43
C VAL A 269 2.90 -8.92 33.85
N LYS A 270 1.79 -8.29 33.49
CA LYS A 270 0.45 -8.69 33.88
C LYS A 270 -0.41 -8.96 32.63
N PRO A 271 -0.78 -10.22 32.35
CA PRO A 271 -1.69 -10.54 31.24
C PRO A 271 -3.11 -10.11 31.60
N MET A 272 -3.79 -9.42 30.67
CA MET A 272 -5.12 -8.82 30.86
C MET A 272 -6.26 -9.67 30.32
N GLY A 273 -5.97 -10.57 29.38
CA GLY A 273 -6.95 -11.45 28.75
C GLY A 273 -6.78 -11.47 27.23
N SER A 274 -7.71 -12.14 26.56
CA SER A 274 -7.84 -12.15 25.11
C SER A 274 -8.95 -11.23 24.66
N LEU A 275 -8.70 -10.48 23.59
CA LEU A 275 -9.66 -9.60 22.92
C LEU A 275 -10.10 -10.24 21.61
N GLU A 276 -11.35 -9.98 21.25
CA GLU A 276 -11.90 -10.20 19.91
C GLU A 276 -12.13 -8.82 19.30
N VAL A 277 -11.45 -8.51 18.20
CA VAL A 277 -11.54 -7.20 17.54
C VAL A 277 -12.24 -7.37 16.18
N PRO A 278 -13.40 -6.72 15.96
CA PRO A 278 -14.16 -6.90 14.73
C PRO A 278 -13.37 -6.42 13.51
N ALA A 279 -13.66 -7.01 12.35
CA ALA A 279 -13.08 -6.63 11.06
C ALA A 279 -13.23 -5.13 10.80
N SER A 280 -12.15 -4.47 10.35
CA SER A 280 -12.10 -3.03 10.06
C SER A 280 -12.67 -2.16 11.20
N GLY A 281 -12.53 -2.61 12.44
CA GLY A 281 -13.12 -1.99 13.63
C GLY A 281 -12.13 -1.82 14.76
N TYR A 282 -12.65 -1.50 15.95
CA TYR A 282 -11.84 -1.32 17.14
C TYR A 282 -12.56 -1.82 18.39
N VAL A 283 -11.78 -2.14 19.42
CA VAL A 283 -12.25 -2.44 20.77
C VAL A 283 -11.52 -1.57 21.78
N VAL A 284 -12.23 -1.13 22.81
CA VAL A 284 -11.64 -0.47 23.97
C VAL A 284 -11.76 -1.41 25.15
N ASP A 285 -10.63 -1.86 25.68
CA ASP A 285 -10.59 -2.68 26.88
C ASP A 285 -10.06 -1.89 28.09
N THR A 286 -10.41 -2.34 29.29
CA THR A 286 -10.00 -1.70 30.55
C THR A 286 -8.95 -2.54 31.28
N VAL A 287 -7.78 -1.94 31.45
CA VAL A 287 -6.62 -2.47 32.16
C VAL A 287 -6.53 -1.87 33.58
N PRO A 288 -6.74 -2.65 34.65
CA PRO A 288 -6.57 -2.16 36.02
C PRO A 288 -5.09 -2.08 36.40
N ILE A 289 -4.64 -0.88 36.77
CA ILE A 289 -3.28 -0.58 37.22
C ILE A 289 -3.28 -0.03 38.66
N THR A 290 -2.49 -0.65 39.54
CA THR A 290 -2.33 -0.19 40.93
C THR A 290 -1.04 0.60 41.05
N ILE A 291 -1.14 1.88 41.39
CA ILE A 291 0.00 2.81 41.46
C ILE A 291 0.48 2.92 42.90
N LEU A 292 1.77 2.70 43.14
CA LEU A 292 2.35 2.66 44.49
C LEU A 292 3.21 3.88 44.84
N ARG A 293 3.59 4.69 43.84
CA ARG A 293 4.50 5.84 44.02
C ARG A 293 4.04 7.03 43.20
N THR A 294 4.38 8.22 43.70
CA THR A 294 4.17 9.50 43.01
C THR A 294 5.31 9.77 42.03
N GLY A 295 5.19 10.85 41.24
CA GLY A 295 6.13 11.24 40.21
C GLY A 295 5.87 10.58 38.85
N TRP A 296 6.83 10.72 37.95
CA TRP A 296 6.76 10.13 36.62
C TRP A 296 6.87 8.61 36.67
N GLN A 297 5.89 7.96 36.05
CA GLN A 297 5.78 6.53 35.90
C GLN A 297 5.97 6.15 34.43
N LYS A 298 6.59 5.00 34.17
CA LYS A 298 6.75 4.43 32.83
C LYS A 298 6.05 3.08 32.77
N ALA A 299 5.37 2.81 31.66
CA ALA A 299 4.67 1.57 31.43
C ALA A 299 4.66 1.25 29.92
N SER A 300 4.36 0.00 29.59
CA SER A 300 4.03 -0.38 28.22
C SER A 300 2.86 -1.35 28.19
N VAL A 301 2.09 -1.27 27.11
CA VAL A 301 1.07 -2.26 26.77
C VAL A 301 1.54 -2.99 25.52
N GLN A 302 1.37 -4.31 25.51
CA GLN A 302 1.72 -5.18 24.41
C GLN A 302 0.51 -5.99 23.98
N ILE A 303 0.31 -6.13 22.68
CA ILE A 303 -0.64 -7.08 22.08
C ILE A 303 0.12 -8.27 21.47
N THR A 304 -0.60 -9.35 21.16
CA THR A 304 -0.06 -10.42 20.33
C THR A 304 -0.62 -10.29 18.92
N ASP A 305 0.22 -9.90 17.98
CA ASP A 305 -0.07 -10.02 16.56
C ASP A 305 0.87 -11.07 15.92
N PHE A 306 0.38 -11.72 14.88
CA PHE A 306 1.15 -12.68 14.08
C PHE A 306 0.64 -12.64 12.64
N PRO A 307 1.54 -12.56 11.64
CA PRO A 307 3.00 -12.71 11.74
C PRO A 307 3.79 -11.43 12.03
N ILE A 308 3.17 -10.27 11.87
CA ILE A 308 3.82 -8.96 12.08
C ILE A 308 3.86 -8.67 13.59
N ARG A 309 5.04 -8.34 14.13
CA ARG A 309 5.26 -8.16 15.59
C ARG A 309 6.07 -6.92 15.98
N PHE A 310 6.54 -6.16 15.02
CA PHE A 310 7.53 -5.10 15.27
C PHE A 310 6.92 -3.88 15.97
N ASP A 311 5.60 -3.72 15.93
CA ASP A 311 4.82 -2.60 16.46
C ASP A 311 3.81 -3.00 17.54
N ASP A 312 3.90 -4.23 18.07
CA ASP A 312 2.98 -4.78 19.08
C ASP A 312 3.07 -4.08 20.45
N THR A 313 4.04 -3.21 20.68
CA THR A 313 4.32 -2.60 22.01
C THR A 313 4.18 -1.08 22.00
N ALA A 314 3.21 -0.58 22.75
CA ALA A 314 3.01 0.83 22.99
C ALA A 314 3.61 1.27 24.34
N PHE A 315 4.59 2.16 24.30
CA PHE A 315 5.21 2.75 25.50
C PHE A 315 4.52 4.06 25.88
N PHE A 316 4.28 4.26 27.17
CA PHE A 316 3.69 5.50 27.67
C PHE A 316 4.25 5.86 29.05
N ALA A 317 4.13 7.15 29.39
CA ALA A 317 4.50 7.68 30.68
C ALA A 317 3.38 8.58 31.21
N PHE A 318 3.19 8.57 32.52
CA PHE A 318 2.19 9.39 33.19
C PHE A 318 2.75 9.95 34.50
N ASN A 319 2.29 11.13 34.89
CA ASN A 319 2.72 11.76 36.13
C ASN A 319 1.66 11.58 37.21
N VAL A 320 2.08 11.11 38.37
CA VAL A 320 1.23 11.00 39.54
C VAL A 320 1.65 12.12 40.49
N ALA A 321 0.79 13.13 40.65
CA ALA A 321 1.09 14.26 41.54
C ALA A 321 1.40 13.78 42.98
N THR A 322 2.12 14.55 43.78
CA THR A 322 2.28 14.24 45.22
C THR A 322 1.07 14.67 46.02
N GLU A 323 0.50 15.81 45.64
CA GLU A 323 -0.72 16.40 46.18
C GLU A 323 -1.46 17.10 45.04
N ILE A 324 -2.79 17.13 45.11
CA ILE A 324 -3.62 17.92 44.22
C ILE A 324 -4.15 19.11 44.99
N LYS A 325 -3.73 20.31 44.58
CA LYS A 325 -4.15 21.55 45.19
C LYS A 325 -5.47 21.99 44.58
N VAL A 326 -6.48 22.11 45.44
CA VAL A 326 -7.81 22.58 45.10
C VAL A 326 -8.02 23.93 45.76
N LEU A 327 -8.33 24.96 44.97
CA LEU A 327 -8.69 26.28 45.48
C LEU A 327 -10.21 26.41 45.50
N SER A 328 -10.79 26.68 46.66
CA SER A 328 -12.18 27.10 46.78
C SER A 328 -12.23 28.59 47.04
N VAL A 329 -12.79 29.35 46.09
CA VAL A 329 -13.03 30.79 46.24
C VAL A 329 -14.43 30.98 46.79
N ASN A 330 -14.53 31.67 47.91
CA ASN A 330 -15.80 31.84 48.64
C ASN A 330 -16.15 33.32 48.74
N GLU A 331 -17.38 33.72 48.44
CA GLU A 331 -17.85 35.09 48.72
C GLU A 331 -18.17 35.31 50.21
N GLY A 332 -18.51 34.24 50.93
CA GLY A 332 -18.81 34.24 52.36
C GLY A 332 -18.01 33.21 53.15
N ALA A 333 -18.63 32.59 54.15
CA ALA A 333 -18.00 31.51 54.91
C ALA A 333 -17.67 30.30 54.01
N PRO A 334 -16.59 29.54 54.29
CA PRO A 334 -16.24 28.34 53.55
C PRO A 334 -17.41 27.36 53.44
N ASN A 335 -17.57 26.75 52.26
CA ASN A 335 -18.63 25.79 52.03
C ASN A 335 -18.35 24.49 52.81
N ARG A 336 -19.11 24.26 53.89
CA ARG A 336 -18.99 23.09 54.76
C ARG A 336 -19.08 21.74 54.02
N PHE A 337 -19.81 21.68 52.91
CA PHE A 337 -19.99 20.46 52.14
C PHE A 337 -18.77 20.17 51.25
N LEU A 338 -18.16 21.22 50.67
CA LEU A 338 -16.89 21.08 49.95
C LEU A 338 -15.77 20.69 50.91
N ASP A 339 -15.69 21.34 52.08
CA ASP A 339 -14.74 20.95 53.11
C ASP A 339 -14.93 19.48 53.51
N ALA A 340 -16.17 19.02 53.70
CA ALA A 340 -16.46 17.64 54.05
C ALA A 340 -16.11 16.64 52.92
N ALA A 341 -16.35 17.00 51.66
CA ALA A 341 -16.05 16.15 50.50
C ALA A 341 -14.55 15.89 50.32
N PHE A 342 -13.70 16.89 50.57
CA PHE A 342 -12.24 16.72 50.50
C PHE A 342 -11.63 16.22 51.82
N ARG A 343 -12.34 16.34 52.94
CA ARG A 343 -11.88 15.87 54.26
C ARG A 343 -11.77 14.35 54.28
N GLY A 344 -10.54 13.86 54.48
CA GLY A 344 -10.23 12.43 54.57
C GLY A 344 -9.57 11.87 53.31
N ILE A 345 -9.56 12.61 52.20
CA ILE A 345 -8.82 12.22 51.00
C ILE A 345 -7.43 12.85 51.08
N GLN A 346 -6.45 12.10 51.61
CA GLN A 346 -5.08 12.60 51.88
C GLN A 346 -4.38 13.22 50.66
N TYR A 347 -4.84 12.89 49.46
CA TYR A 347 -4.24 13.31 48.20
C TYR A 347 -4.69 14.70 47.71
N PHE A 348 -5.86 15.18 48.16
CA PHE A 348 -6.37 16.51 47.81
C PHE A 348 -6.15 17.48 48.94
N LYS A 349 -5.59 18.65 48.63
CA LYS A 349 -5.35 19.74 49.56
C LYS A 349 -6.24 20.91 49.21
N LEU A 350 -7.32 21.07 49.96
CA LEU A 350 -8.27 22.16 49.80
C LEU A 350 -7.75 23.43 50.49
N SER A 351 -7.63 24.50 49.73
CA SER A 351 -7.32 25.85 50.19
C SER A 351 -8.56 26.72 50.01
N ASN A 352 -9.07 27.31 51.08
CA ASN A 352 -10.20 28.24 51.03
C ASN A 352 -9.67 29.69 50.99
N GLN A 353 -10.12 30.48 50.03
CA GLN A 353 -9.81 31.92 49.96
C GLN A 353 -11.10 32.76 49.81
N PRO A 354 -11.21 33.90 50.50
CA PRO A 354 -12.30 34.83 50.27
C PRO A 354 -12.12 35.57 48.94
N MET A 355 -13.23 35.85 48.24
CA MET A 355 -13.20 36.60 46.98
C MET A 355 -12.54 37.98 47.13
N SER A 356 -12.73 38.64 48.28
CA SER A 356 -12.15 39.96 48.58
C SER A 356 -10.63 39.96 48.75
N GLY A 357 -9.99 38.80 48.89
CA GLY A 357 -8.55 38.66 49.16
C GLY A 357 -7.88 37.59 48.31
N LEU A 358 -8.43 37.32 47.12
CA LEU A 358 -7.95 36.27 46.21
C LEU A 358 -6.53 36.58 45.69
N ASP A 359 -5.60 35.65 45.88
CA ASP A 359 -4.26 35.75 45.29
C ASP A 359 -4.26 35.20 43.86
N TYR A 360 -4.42 36.10 42.89
CA TYR A 360 -4.41 35.78 41.47
C TYR A 360 -3.09 35.13 41.00
N SER A 361 -1.97 35.44 41.66
CA SER A 361 -0.66 34.90 41.29
C SER A 361 -0.50 33.42 41.66
N GLY A 362 -1.23 32.97 42.69
CA GLY A 362 -1.24 31.58 43.15
C GLY A 362 -2.19 30.65 42.38
N ILE A 363 -3.13 31.20 41.60
CA ILE A 363 -4.15 30.41 40.87
C ILE A 363 -3.51 29.35 39.94
N PRO A 364 -2.49 29.67 39.11
CA PRO A 364 -1.88 28.68 38.20
C PRO A 364 -1.23 27.48 38.91
N SER A 365 -0.99 27.57 40.23
CA SER A 365 -0.41 26.48 41.02
C SER A 365 -1.44 25.44 41.50
N HIS A 366 -2.74 25.70 41.29
CA HIS A 366 -3.84 24.82 41.66
C HIS A 366 -4.34 24.03 40.43
N GLN A 367 -4.69 22.76 40.63
CA GLN A 367 -5.19 21.89 39.55
C GLN A 367 -6.70 21.98 39.38
N LEU A 368 -7.42 22.47 40.40
CA LEU A 368 -8.86 22.69 40.36
C LEU A 368 -9.19 23.98 41.11
N VAL A 369 -9.99 24.83 40.50
CA VAL A 369 -10.57 26.02 41.13
C VAL A 369 -12.08 25.85 41.17
N VAL A 370 -12.65 25.94 42.36
CA VAL A 370 -14.10 25.88 42.60
C VAL A 370 -14.55 27.27 43.02
N LEU A 371 -15.48 27.84 42.29
CA LEU A 371 -16.16 29.07 42.68
C LEU A 371 -17.39 28.68 43.49
N SER A 372 -17.36 28.98 44.78
CA SER A 372 -18.46 28.74 45.70
C SER A 372 -19.29 30.03 45.76
N GLU A 373 -20.30 30.09 44.90
CA GLU A 373 -21.34 31.11 44.97
C GLU A 373 -22.29 30.75 46.12
N PRO A 374 -22.59 31.67 47.05
CA PRO A 374 -23.84 31.57 47.77
C PRO A 374 -24.96 31.82 46.75
N THR A 375 -25.76 30.80 46.45
CA THR A 375 -27.07 31.03 45.83
C THR A 375 -27.80 32.13 46.61
N ALA A 376 -28.29 33.12 45.86
CA ALA A 376 -28.95 34.36 46.28
C ALA A 376 -29.89 34.27 47.50
#